data_AF-A0A357NFM8-F1
#
_entry.id   AF-A0A357NFM8-F1
#
_cell.length_a   1.000
_cell.length_b   1.000
_cell.length_c   1.000
_cell.angle_alpha   90.00
_cell.angle_beta   90.00
_cell.angle_gamma   90.00
#
_symmetry.space_group_name_H-M   'P 1'
#
loop_
_entity.id
_entity.type
_entity.pdbx_description
1 polymer ?
#
loop_
_entity_poly.entity_id
_entity_poly.type
_entity_poly.pdbx_seq_one_letter_code
_entity_poly.pdbx_strand_id
1 'polypeptide(L)'
;MSKYPDWVNAFKERGTSVKKVGNEYYLYRSTSKRVPGKKYPQPVQEYIGIITREGVIKTNVRKISTDRVRVYEYGMSFVLQSLLPEAFLINSHDKETLRFAFLHIVNHVSPKSYLLRNVDLPSLSDLHINLNVQRKRYERLTGISIEDLQPLSDLYLVETKECDMLSEVTPQMSEVLARVGVKINAV
;
A
#
# COMPACT_ATOMS: atom_id res chain seq x y z
N MET A 1 -13.34 1.53 -47.65
CA MET A 1 -13.26 0.12 -47.21
C MET A 1 -12.57 0.08 -45.85
N SER A 2 -13.15 -0.61 -44.87
CA SER A 2 -12.59 -0.65 -43.52
C SER A 2 -11.26 -1.41 -43.52
N LYS A 3 -10.23 -0.84 -42.88
CA LYS A 3 -8.86 -1.38 -42.80
C LYS A 3 -8.74 -2.66 -41.95
N TYR A 4 -9.82 -3.10 -41.31
CA TYR A 4 -9.84 -4.22 -40.36
C TYR A 4 -10.98 -5.20 -40.68
N PRO A 5 -10.83 -6.48 -40.28
CA PRO A 5 -11.91 -7.46 -40.37
C PRO A 5 -13.20 -7.01 -39.70
N ASP A 6 -14.34 -7.50 -40.15
CA ASP A 6 -15.65 -7.10 -39.64
C ASP A 6 -15.81 -7.38 -38.15
N TRP A 7 -15.32 -8.54 -37.69
CA TRP A 7 -15.32 -8.90 -36.28
C TRP A 7 -14.51 -7.91 -35.41
N VAL A 8 -13.51 -7.21 -35.95
CA VAL A 8 -12.77 -6.15 -35.25
C VAL A 8 -13.55 -4.84 -35.26
N ASN A 9 -14.22 -4.53 -36.38
CA ASN A 9 -15.00 -3.30 -36.51
C ASN A 9 -16.25 -3.29 -35.63
N ALA A 10 -16.79 -4.46 -35.28
CA ALA A 10 -17.91 -4.59 -34.35
C ALA A 10 -17.62 -3.94 -32.97
N PHE A 11 -16.35 -3.83 -32.57
CA PHE A 11 -15.92 -3.22 -31.31
C PHE A 11 -15.58 -1.72 -31.42
N LYS A 12 -15.73 -1.11 -32.60
CA LYS A 12 -15.58 0.34 -32.77
C LYS A 12 -16.88 1.03 -32.36
N GLU A 13 -16.86 1.65 -31.20
CA GLU A 13 -17.94 2.45 -30.66
C GLU A 13 -17.55 3.93 -30.70
N ARG A 14 -18.52 4.81 -30.45
CA ARG A 14 -18.25 6.25 -30.35
C ARG A 14 -17.23 6.51 -29.24
N GLY A 15 -16.13 7.18 -29.59
CA GLY A 15 -15.07 7.49 -28.64
C GLY A 15 -14.06 6.35 -28.44
N THR A 16 -14.07 5.30 -29.27
CA THR A 16 -12.99 4.31 -29.31
C THR A 16 -12.21 4.35 -30.62
N SER A 17 -11.00 3.81 -30.58
CA SER A 17 -10.11 3.66 -31.74
C SER A 17 -9.40 2.32 -31.67
N VAL A 18 -9.20 1.69 -32.83
CA VAL A 18 -8.49 0.42 -32.96
C VAL A 18 -7.11 0.66 -33.54
N LYS A 19 -6.08 0.03 -32.96
CA LYS A 19 -4.71 0.02 -33.47
C LYS A 19 -4.29 -1.42 -33.73
N LYS A 20 -3.79 -1.72 -34.94
CA LYS A 20 -3.20 -3.03 -35.26
C LYS A 20 -1.70 -2.98 -34.96
N VAL A 21 -1.19 -3.93 -34.18
CA VAL A 21 0.25 -4.12 -33.92
C VAL A 21 0.55 -5.59 -34.13
N GLY A 22 1.41 -5.90 -35.13
CA GLY A 22 1.62 -7.28 -35.56
C GLY A 22 0.30 -7.94 -36.01
N ASN A 23 -0.04 -9.07 -35.37
CA ASN A 23 -1.27 -9.83 -35.63
C ASN A 23 -2.43 -9.49 -34.68
N GLU A 24 -2.23 -8.57 -33.74
CA GLU A 24 -3.20 -8.25 -32.71
C GLU A 24 -3.88 -6.89 -32.96
N TYR A 25 -5.09 -6.74 -32.41
CA TYR A 25 -5.91 -5.54 -32.51
C TYR A 25 -6.16 -4.99 -31.11
N TYR A 26 -5.74 -3.76 -30.87
CA TYR A 26 -5.81 -3.10 -29.57
C TYR A 26 -6.91 -2.04 -29.58
N LEU A 27 -7.78 -2.09 -28.59
CA LEU A 27 -8.86 -1.12 -28.41
C LEU A 27 -8.42 -0.02 -27.44
N TYR A 28 -8.66 1.23 -27.83
CA TYR A 28 -8.39 2.42 -27.01
C TYR A 28 -9.64 3.28 -26.89
N ARG A 29 -9.84 3.94 -25.75
CA ARG A 29 -10.74 5.08 -25.61
C ARG A 29 -10.01 6.34 -26.05
N SER A 30 -10.59 7.08 -26.99
CA SER A 30 -10.07 8.35 -27.49
C SER A 30 -10.88 9.50 -26.89
N THR A 31 -10.19 10.36 -26.13
CA THR A 31 -10.76 11.61 -25.60
C THR A 31 -9.85 12.78 -25.96
N SER A 32 -10.27 14.01 -25.67
CA SER A 32 -9.42 15.19 -25.81
C SER A 32 -9.27 15.89 -24.47
N LYS A 33 -8.04 16.23 -24.08
CA LYS A 33 -7.73 16.92 -22.83
C LYS A 33 -7.11 18.27 -23.13
N ARG A 34 -7.57 19.32 -22.44
CA ARG A 34 -6.95 20.65 -22.56
C ARG A 34 -5.60 20.64 -21.84
N VAL A 35 -4.54 20.99 -22.57
CA VAL A 35 -3.17 21.06 -22.06
C VAL A 35 -2.76 22.53 -21.99
N PRO A 36 -2.33 23.04 -20.81
CA PRO A 36 -1.85 24.42 -20.68
C PRO A 36 -0.78 24.75 -21.73
N GLY A 37 -0.89 25.92 -22.36
CA GLY A 37 0.06 26.37 -23.39
C GLY A 37 -0.18 25.84 -24.81
N LYS A 38 -1.13 24.92 -25.04
CA LYS A 38 -1.52 24.47 -26.39
C LYS A 38 -2.81 25.16 -26.84
N LYS A 39 -2.86 25.57 -28.12
CA LYS A 39 -4.01 26.26 -28.73
C LYS A 39 -5.29 25.41 -28.73
N TYR A 40 -5.15 24.11 -28.97
CA TYR A 40 -6.27 23.16 -29.07
C TYR A 40 -6.11 22.00 -28.06
N PRO A 41 -7.23 21.38 -27.62
CA PRO A 41 -7.18 20.14 -26.84
C PRO A 41 -6.33 19.07 -27.52
N GLN A 42 -5.56 18.33 -26.75
CA GLN A 42 -4.70 17.27 -27.26
C GLN A 42 -5.43 15.92 -27.16
N PRO A 43 -5.34 15.06 -28.19
CA PRO A 43 -5.93 13.73 -28.13
C PRO A 43 -5.22 12.89 -27.07
N VAL A 44 -6.00 12.20 -26.23
CA VAL A 44 -5.52 11.28 -25.21
C VAL A 44 -6.16 9.92 -25.48
N GLN A 45 -5.32 8.90 -25.61
CA GLN A 45 -5.74 7.52 -25.78
C GLN A 45 -5.52 6.75 -24.47
N GLU A 46 -6.58 6.14 -23.97
CA GLU A 46 -6.57 5.22 -22.85
C GLU A 46 -6.72 3.80 -23.39
N TYR A 47 -5.80 2.91 -23.05
CA TYR A 47 -5.82 1.54 -23.52
C TYR A 47 -6.92 0.75 -22.80
N ILE A 48 -7.82 0.10 -23.55
CA ILE A 48 -8.92 -0.70 -23.01
C ILE A 48 -8.52 -2.18 -22.93
N GLY A 49 -7.91 -2.73 -24.00
CA GLY A 49 -7.62 -4.16 -24.07
C GLY A 49 -7.37 -4.68 -25.48
N ILE A 50 -7.15 -5.98 -25.60
CA ILE A 50 -6.92 -6.68 -26.88
C ILE A 50 -8.26 -7.23 -27.38
N ILE A 51 -8.58 -6.98 -28.65
CA ILE A 51 -9.75 -7.52 -29.33
C ILE A 51 -9.41 -8.92 -29.83
N THR A 52 -10.17 -9.91 -29.38
CA THR A 52 -10.17 -11.29 -29.87
C THR A 52 -11.50 -11.60 -30.57
N ARG A 53 -11.66 -12.83 -31.08
CA ARG A 53 -12.94 -13.21 -31.72
C ARG A 53 -14.06 -13.41 -30.70
N GLU A 54 -13.70 -13.69 -29.46
CA GLU A 54 -14.59 -13.98 -28.35
C GLU A 54 -15.00 -12.71 -27.60
N GLY A 55 -14.27 -11.60 -27.77
CA GLY A 55 -14.55 -10.34 -27.09
C GLY A 55 -13.31 -9.46 -26.93
N VAL A 56 -13.40 -8.45 -26.06
CA VAL A 56 -12.25 -7.64 -25.67
C VAL A 56 -11.70 -8.15 -24.35
N ILE A 57 -10.46 -8.66 -24.37
CA ILE A 57 -9.69 -8.94 -23.15
C ILE A 57 -9.28 -7.61 -22.56
N LYS A 58 -10.08 -7.11 -21.61
CA LYS A 58 -9.82 -5.84 -20.92
C LYS A 58 -8.50 -5.93 -20.16
N THR A 59 -7.73 -4.87 -20.28
CA THR A 59 -6.53 -4.70 -19.47
C THR A 59 -6.94 -4.13 -18.12
N ASN A 60 -6.71 -4.91 -17.06
CA ASN A 60 -6.94 -4.47 -15.67
C ASN A 60 -5.75 -3.66 -15.10
N VAL A 61 -4.87 -3.15 -15.97
CA VAL A 61 -3.70 -2.36 -15.56
C VAL A 61 -4.15 -0.97 -15.16
N ARG A 62 -4.18 -0.74 -13.85
CA ARG A 62 -4.34 0.59 -13.28
C ARG A 62 -3.03 1.36 -13.47
N LYS A 63 -3.10 2.52 -14.13
CA LYS A 63 -1.95 3.45 -14.17
C LYS A 63 -1.83 4.11 -12.81
N ILE A 64 -0.70 3.90 -12.14
CA ILE A 64 -0.35 4.53 -10.87
C ILE A 64 0.75 5.55 -11.16
N SER A 65 0.60 6.76 -10.61
CA SER A 65 1.64 7.78 -10.75
C SER A 65 2.83 7.40 -9.86
N THR A 66 4.03 7.51 -10.42
CA THR A 66 5.27 7.40 -9.64
C THR A 66 5.66 8.73 -8.99
N ASP A 67 4.87 9.80 -9.18
CA ASP A 67 5.10 11.08 -8.54
C ASP A 67 4.62 11.01 -7.09
N ARG A 68 5.57 11.09 -6.14
CA ARG A 68 5.34 11.02 -4.68
C ARG A 68 5.02 9.62 -4.14
N VAL A 69 5.80 8.62 -4.55
CA VAL A 69 5.79 7.30 -3.89
C VAL A 69 6.49 7.39 -2.54
N ARG A 70 5.84 6.89 -1.50
CA ARG A 70 6.44 6.69 -0.17
C ARG A 70 6.35 5.23 0.20
N VAL A 71 7.40 4.73 0.83
CA VAL A 71 7.50 3.33 1.25
C VAL A 71 7.76 3.30 2.75
N TYR A 72 6.96 2.53 3.47
CA TYR A 72 7.04 2.37 4.91
C TYR A 72 7.13 0.90 5.29
N GLU A 73 7.83 0.60 6.37
CA GLU A 73 7.71 -0.70 7.02
C GLU A 73 6.28 -0.83 7.58
N TYR A 74 5.64 -1.98 7.31
CA TYR A 74 4.26 -2.25 7.68
C TYR A 74 4.12 -3.45 8.61
N GLY A 75 4.71 -4.59 8.27
CA GLY A 75 4.37 -5.88 8.91
C GLY A 75 4.62 -5.93 10.41
N MET A 76 5.83 -5.65 10.86
CA MET A 76 6.20 -5.66 12.28
C MET A 76 5.41 -4.60 13.04
N SER A 77 5.33 -3.38 12.53
CA SER A 77 4.58 -2.30 13.17
C SER A 77 3.07 -2.59 13.28
N PHE A 78 2.49 -3.18 12.24
CA PHE A 78 1.08 -3.57 12.22
C PHE A 78 0.79 -4.65 13.25
N VAL A 79 1.65 -5.66 13.36
CA VAL A 79 1.50 -6.71 14.39
C VAL A 79 1.67 -6.14 15.79
N LEU A 80 2.66 -5.28 16.02
CA LEU A 80 2.85 -4.59 17.30
C LEU A 80 1.60 -3.79 17.70
N GLN A 81 0.99 -3.08 16.76
CA GLN A 81 -0.23 -2.33 17.02
C GLN A 81 -1.43 -3.24 17.24
N SER A 82 -1.58 -4.30 16.44
CA SER A 82 -2.70 -5.24 16.50
C SER A 82 -2.75 -6.01 17.82
N LEU A 83 -1.58 -6.24 18.42
CA LEU A 83 -1.44 -6.95 19.68
C LEU A 83 -1.30 -6.02 20.89
N LEU A 84 -1.36 -4.70 20.70
CA LEU A 84 -1.23 -3.72 21.77
C LEU A 84 -2.35 -3.93 22.81
N PRO A 85 -2.05 -4.42 24.02
CA PRO A 85 -3.07 -4.73 24.99
C PRO A 85 -3.57 -3.44 25.64
N GLU A 86 -4.87 -3.34 25.93
CA GLU A 86 -5.43 -2.17 26.62
C GLU A 86 -4.75 -1.90 27.97
N ALA A 87 -4.36 -2.97 28.67
CA ALA A 87 -3.62 -2.90 29.92
C ALA A 87 -2.24 -2.21 29.79
N PHE A 88 -1.66 -2.14 28.59
CA PHE A 88 -0.43 -1.35 28.36
C PHE A 88 -0.71 0.15 28.51
N LEU A 89 -1.89 0.59 28.05
CA LEU A 89 -2.34 1.99 28.05
C LEU A 89 -2.95 2.45 29.38
N ILE A 90 -2.83 1.64 30.43
CA ILE A 90 -3.32 1.93 31.78
C ILE A 90 -2.15 1.77 32.75
N ASN A 91 -1.63 2.88 33.29
CA ASN A 91 -0.58 2.89 34.32
C ASN A 91 -0.57 4.24 35.05
N SER A 92 0.51 4.55 35.77
CA SER A 92 0.81 5.83 36.41
C SER A 92 0.90 7.02 35.46
N HIS A 93 1.11 6.79 34.16
CA HIS A 93 1.11 7.82 33.13
C HIS A 93 -0.26 7.91 32.45
N ASP A 94 -0.58 9.06 31.89
CA ASP A 94 -1.78 9.24 31.08
C ASP A 94 -1.70 8.41 29.78
N LYS A 95 -2.87 8.23 29.14
CA LYS A 95 -3.04 7.39 27.96
C LYS A 95 -2.26 7.89 26.75
N GLU A 96 -2.10 9.21 26.60
CA GLU A 96 -1.37 9.80 25.46
C GLU A 96 0.13 9.60 25.61
N THR A 97 0.66 9.84 26.82
CA THR A 97 2.06 9.53 27.16
C THR A 97 2.37 8.05 26.92
N LEU A 98 1.47 7.13 27.28
CA LEU A 98 1.64 5.70 27.00
C LEU A 98 1.52 5.34 25.52
N ARG A 99 0.73 6.10 24.72
CA ARG A 99 0.72 5.96 23.26
C ARG A 99 2.06 6.38 22.66
N PHE A 100 2.64 7.49 23.08
CA PHE A 100 3.98 7.88 22.65
C PHE A 100 5.04 6.87 23.10
N ALA A 101 4.90 6.29 24.29
CA ALA A 101 5.74 5.19 24.75
C ALA A 101 5.74 4.00 23.78
N PHE A 102 4.55 3.60 23.33
CA PHE A 102 4.40 2.55 22.33
C PHE A 102 5.04 2.95 20.99
N LEU A 103 4.83 4.18 20.53
CA LEU A 103 5.46 4.66 19.30
C LEU A 103 6.99 4.74 19.40
N HIS A 104 7.55 4.97 20.59
CA HIS A 104 8.99 4.84 20.83
C HIS A 104 9.48 3.39 20.75
N ILE A 105 8.69 2.42 21.21
CA ILE A 105 8.99 0.99 21.00
C ILE A 105 9.03 0.71 19.49
N VAL A 106 7.99 1.13 18.76
CA VAL A 106 7.92 0.99 17.30
C VAL A 106 9.10 1.67 16.62
N ASN A 107 9.44 2.91 16.96
CA ASN A 107 10.56 3.64 16.38
C ASN A 107 11.91 2.96 16.65
N HIS A 108 12.07 2.33 17.82
CA HIS A 108 13.30 1.63 18.16
C HIS A 108 13.53 0.38 17.28
N VAL A 109 12.47 -0.36 16.96
CA VAL A 109 12.58 -1.61 16.20
C VAL A 109 12.29 -1.44 14.71
N SER A 110 11.49 -0.45 14.34
CA SER A 110 11.13 -0.08 12.98
C SER A 110 11.08 1.45 12.80
N PRO A 111 12.24 2.09 12.59
CA PRO A 111 12.32 3.55 12.39
C PRO A 111 11.58 4.05 11.14
N LYS A 112 11.30 3.16 10.18
CA LYS A 112 10.58 3.47 8.93
C LYS A 112 9.11 3.06 8.96
N SER A 113 8.58 2.80 10.14
CA SER A 113 7.20 2.37 10.36
C SER A 113 6.17 3.33 9.76
N TYR A 114 5.12 2.78 9.15
CA TYR A 114 3.96 3.56 8.73
C TYR A 114 3.24 4.24 9.91
N LEU A 115 3.40 3.74 11.15
CA LEU A 115 2.80 4.34 12.34
C LEU A 115 3.46 5.66 12.74
N LEU A 116 4.68 5.92 12.26
CA LEU A 116 5.42 7.15 12.52
C LEU A 116 5.17 8.19 11.42
N ARG A 117 4.35 7.88 10.41
CA ARG A 117 4.04 8.82 9.33
C ARG A 117 3.34 10.04 9.91
N ASN A 118 3.88 11.23 9.64
CA ASN A 118 3.34 12.51 10.12
C ASN A 118 3.22 12.58 11.66
N VAL A 119 4.05 11.85 12.41
CA VAL A 119 4.09 11.92 13.87
C VAL A 119 5.33 12.69 14.30
N ASP A 120 5.12 13.80 15.01
CA ASP A 120 6.17 14.49 15.75
C ASP A 120 6.32 13.82 17.12
N LEU A 121 7.29 12.92 17.24
CA LEU A 121 7.47 12.09 18.44
C LEU A 121 8.23 12.88 19.53
N PRO A 122 7.62 13.16 20.71
CA PRO A 122 8.31 13.85 21.81
C PRO A 122 9.49 13.03 22.34
N SER A 123 10.48 13.67 22.97
CA SER A 123 11.61 12.92 23.52
C SER A 123 11.19 12.05 24.71
N LEU A 124 11.89 10.93 24.93
CA LEU A 124 11.63 10.06 26.09
C LEU A 124 11.85 10.80 27.43
N SER A 125 12.75 11.77 27.46
CA SER A 125 13.02 12.61 28.62
C SER A 125 11.83 13.50 28.96
N ASP A 126 11.22 14.13 27.96
CA ASP A 126 10.02 14.99 28.14
C ASP A 126 8.82 14.18 28.63
N LEU A 127 8.72 12.93 28.18
CA LEU A 127 7.67 12.00 28.58
C LEU A 127 7.93 11.36 29.96
N HIS A 128 9.14 11.52 30.52
CA HIS A 128 9.63 10.81 31.70
C HIS A 128 9.47 9.27 31.58
N ILE A 129 9.75 8.72 30.40
CA ILE A 129 9.61 7.29 30.10
C ILE A 129 10.95 6.61 29.91
N ASN A 130 11.10 5.43 30.52
CA ASN A 130 12.17 4.50 30.19
C ASN A 130 11.70 3.50 29.12
N LEU A 131 12.31 3.55 27.94
CA LEU A 131 11.96 2.70 26.80
C LEU A 131 12.08 1.20 27.12
N ASN A 132 13.19 0.78 27.75
CA ASN A 132 13.42 -0.63 28.05
C ASN A 132 12.38 -1.20 29.02
N VAL A 133 11.91 -0.39 29.97
CA VAL A 133 10.82 -0.77 30.88
C VAL A 133 9.52 -0.99 30.12
N GLN A 134 9.17 -0.06 29.21
CA GLN A 134 7.94 -0.18 28.41
C GLN A 134 8.03 -1.34 27.41
N ARG A 135 9.19 -1.57 26.80
CA ARG A 135 9.42 -2.70 25.91
C ARG A 135 9.21 -4.04 26.62
N LYS A 136 9.87 -4.24 27.77
CA LYS A 136 9.68 -5.45 28.60
C LYS A 136 8.26 -5.61 29.10
N ARG A 137 7.56 -4.50 29.37
CA ARG A 137 6.16 -4.52 29.78
C ARG A 137 5.27 -4.98 28.62
N TYR A 138 5.51 -4.47 27.41
CA TYR A 138 4.79 -4.90 26.21
C TYR A 138 4.94 -6.42 26.00
N GLU A 139 6.18 -6.92 25.95
CA GLU A 139 6.47 -8.36 25.75
C GLU A 139 5.82 -9.23 26.83
N ARG A 140 5.80 -8.78 28.09
CA ARG A 140 5.14 -9.50 29.19
C ARG A 140 3.62 -9.56 29.02
N LEU A 141 3.00 -8.47 28.58
CA LEU A 141 1.54 -8.39 28.43
C LEU A 141 1.05 -9.17 27.20
N THR A 142 1.86 -9.23 26.14
CA THR A 142 1.52 -9.94 24.90
C THR A 142 2.00 -11.39 24.89
N GLY A 143 3.00 -11.73 25.71
CA GLY A 143 3.65 -13.04 25.70
C GLY A 143 4.55 -13.28 24.48
N ILE A 144 4.89 -12.21 23.73
CA ILE A 144 5.62 -12.30 22.46
C ILE A 144 6.93 -11.51 22.58
N SER A 145 8.02 -12.12 22.13
CA SER A 145 9.30 -11.45 21.93
C SER A 145 9.24 -10.56 20.68
N ILE A 146 9.66 -9.30 20.77
CA ILE A 146 9.62 -8.40 19.61
C ILE A 146 10.60 -8.86 18.52
N GLU A 147 11.72 -9.45 18.91
CA GLU A 147 12.70 -10.03 17.99
C GLU A 147 12.11 -11.14 17.11
N ASP A 148 11.13 -11.89 17.61
CA ASP A 148 10.46 -12.96 16.84
C ASP A 148 9.63 -12.43 15.67
N LEU A 149 9.40 -11.10 15.63
CA LEU A 149 8.69 -10.41 14.56
C LEU A 149 9.61 -9.88 13.46
N GLN A 150 10.94 -10.01 13.60
CA GLN A 150 11.91 -9.50 12.62
C GLN A 150 11.59 -9.93 11.17
N PRO A 151 11.16 -11.17 10.86
CA PRO A 151 10.83 -11.55 9.49
C PRO A 151 9.72 -10.71 8.82
N LEU A 152 8.92 -9.99 9.61
CA LEU A 152 7.87 -9.10 9.12
C LEU A 152 8.37 -7.71 8.72
N SER A 153 9.66 -7.38 8.98
CA SER A 153 10.23 -6.06 8.66
C SER A 153 10.28 -5.77 7.15
N ASP A 154 10.20 -6.81 6.32
CA ASP A 154 10.21 -6.70 4.86
C ASP A 154 8.81 -6.69 4.24
N LEU A 155 7.76 -6.59 5.05
CA LEU A 155 6.42 -6.31 4.58
C LEU A 155 6.20 -4.80 4.57
N TYR A 156 6.05 -4.23 3.38
CA TYR A 156 6.03 -2.79 3.16
C TYR A 156 4.64 -2.28 2.75
N LEU A 157 4.32 -1.06 3.18
CA LEU A 157 3.23 -0.25 2.66
C LEU A 157 3.80 0.73 1.65
N VAL A 158 3.28 0.69 0.42
CA VAL A 158 3.59 1.62 -0.66
C VAL A 158 2.42 2.58 -0.83
N GLU A 159 2.61 3.81 -0.38
CA GLU A 159 1.66 4.91 -0.53
C GLU A 159 1.92 5.61 -1.87
N THR A 160 0.89 5.74 -2.68
CA THR A 160 0.92 6.50 -3.93
C THR A 160 -0.21 7.52 -3.94
N LYS A 161 -0.26 8.37 -4.96
CA LYS A 161 -1.34 9.36 -5.09
C LYS A 161 -2.71 8.69 -5.28
N GLU A 162 -2.76 7.55 -5.97
CA GLU A 162 -4.01 6.90 -6.37
C GLU A 162 -4.47 5.82 -5.39
N CYS A 163 -3.54 5.14 -4.72
CA CYS A 163 -3.85 4.06 -3.78
C CYS A 163 -2.65 3.66 -2.91
N ASP A 164 -2.97 2.95 -1.84
CA ASP A 164 -2.01 2.21 -1.04
C ASP A 164 -1.89 0.78 -1.56
N MET A 165 -0.69 0.20 -1.44
CA MET A 165 -0.41 -1.18 -1.81
C MET A 165 0.44 -1.83 -0.71
N LEU A 166 0.20 -3.11 -0.45
CA LEU A 166 1.09 -3.91 0.39
C LEU A 166 2.01 -4.76 -0.47
N SER A 167 3.25 -4.95 -0.04
CA SER A 167 4.11 -5.96 -0.64
C SER A 167 3.56 -7.37 -0.38
N GLU A 168 3.99 -8.33 -1.20
CA GLU A 168 3.56 -9.71 -1.04
C GLU A 168 4.03 -10.30 0.29
N VAL A 169 3.17 -11.13 0.89
CA VAL A 169 3.49 -11.85 2.13
C VAL A 169 4.25 -13.11 1.77
N THR A 170 5.49 -13.25 2.25
CA THR A 170 6.30 -14.46 2.02
C THR A 170 5.80 -15.63 2.89
N PRO A 171 6.19 -16.88 2.57
CA PRO A 171 5.87 -18.03 3.42
C PRO A 171 6.38 -17.87 4.87
N GLN A 172 7.59 -17.30 5.04
CA GLN A 172 8.17 -17.04 6.36
C GLN A 172 7.33 -16.01 7.15
N MET A 173 6.89 -14.94 6.51
CA MET A 173 6.00 -13.95 7.14
C MET A 173 4.67 -14.58 7.54
N SER A 174 4.11 -15.44 6.68
CA SER A 174 2.85 -16.15 6.92
C SER A 174 2.93 -17.05 8.16
N GLU A 175 4.05 -17.75 8.35
CA GLU A 175 4.29 -18.59 9.53
C GLU A 175 4.30 -17.75 10.82
N VAL A 176 5.02 -16.61 10.81
CA VAL A 176 5.05 -15.69 11.96
C VAL A 176 3.65 -15.15 12.26
N LEU A 177 2.91 -14.70 11.25
CA LEU A 177 1.54 -14.19 11.38
C LEU A 177 0.58 -15.23 11.97
N ALA A 178 0.66 -16.47 11.50
CA ALA A 178 -0.14 -17.57 12.01
C ALA A 178 0.19 -17.86 13.48
N ARG A 179 1.48 -17.87 13.84
CA ARG A 179 1.94 -18.09 15.23
C ARG A 179 1.41 -17.02 16.19
N VAL A 180 1.37 -15.76 15.76
CA VAL A 180 0.87 -14.65 16.61
C VAL A 180 -0.63 -14.40 16.47
N GLY A 181 -1.33 -15.17 15.62
CA GLY A 181 -2.78 -15.06 15.44
C GLY A 181 -3.26 -13.80 14.73
N VAL A 182 -2.40 -13.10 13.99
CA VAL A 182 -2.74 -11.85 13.28
C VAL A 182 -2.96 -12.12 11.80
N LYS A 183 -4.02 -11.55 11.24
CA LYS A 183 -4.30 -11.59 9.80
C LYS A 183 -4.04 -10.23 9.17
N ILE A 184 -3.38 -10.22 8.03
CA ILE A 184 -3.19 -9.03 7.21
C ILE A 184 -4.21 -9.10 6.08
N ASN A 185 -5.16 -8.17 6.08
CA ASN A 185 -6.07 -7.99 4.97
C ASN A 185 -5.43 -7.02 3.97
N ALA A 186 -5.69 -7.22 2.67
CA ALA A 186 -5.27 -6.27 1.66
C ALA A 186 -5.89 -4.88 1.94
N VAL A 187 -5.08 -3.84 1.78
CA VAL A 187 -5.44 -2.41 1.93
C VAL A 187 -6.11 -1.90 0.66
#